data_AF-A0A4R8J1G9-F1
#
_entry.id   AF-A0A4R8J1G9-F1
#
_cell.length_a   1.000
_cell.length_b   1.000
_cell.length_c   1.000
_cell.angle_alpha   90.00
_cell.angle_beta   90.00
_cell.angle_gamma   90.00
#
_symmetry.space_group_name_H-M   'P 1'
#
loop_
_entity.id
_entity.type
_entity.pdbx_description
1 polymer ?
#
loop_
_entity_poly.entity_id
_entity_poly.type
_entity_poly.pdbx_seq_one_letter_code
_entity_poly.pdbx_strand_id
1 'polypeptide(L)'
;MTQPALLLVYDKECPVCDMYCRLVRIRESVGDLQIVDARDDSEVLREITDNGLDIDQGMVLKMGDRLYYGADAIHMLALISQRSGVFNRFNYWLFSSQRRSRVLYPVFRSFRNLLLKLLGKTRINNLGIPGNETF
;
A
#
# COMPACT_ATOMS: atom_id res chain seq x y z
N MET A 1 17.13 15.03 15.33
CA MET A 1 15.90 15.25 14.56
C MET A 1 15.39 13.88 14.16
N THR A 2 14.31 13.41 14.78
CA THR A 2 13.73 12.10 14.46
C THR A 2 13.01 12.24 13.13
N GLN A 3 13.51 11.57 12.08
CA GLN A 3 12.80 11.51 10.80
C GLN A 3 11.41 10.90 11.05
N PRO A 4 10.34 11.40 10.39
CA PRO A 4 9.02 10.81 10.55
C PRO A 4 9.07 9.35 10.09
N ALA A 5 8.63 8.44 10.95
CA ALA A 5 8.57 7.02 10.61
C ALA A 5 7.65 6.84 9.40
N LEU A 6 8.20 6.32 8.30
CA LEU A 6 7.50 6.06 7.06
C LEU A 6 7.15 4.58 7.02
N LEU A 7 5.90 4.22 7.32
CA LEU A 7 5.47 2.82 7.34
C LEU A 7 4.59 2.53 6.14
N LEU A 8 4.88 1.46 5.40
CA LEU A 8 4.03 0.96 4.34
C LEU A 8 3.48 -0.40 4.75
N VAL A 9 2.16 -0.45 4.90
CA VAL A 9 1.40 -1.62 5.35
C VAL A 9 0.65 -2.21 4.16
N TYR A 10 0.91 -3.48 3.86
CA TYR A 10 0.24 -4.22 2.81
C TYR A 10 0.32 -5.74 3.06
N ASP A 11 -0.53 -6.51 2.38
CA ASP A 11 -0.48 -7.98 2.41
C ASP A 11 0.71 -8.51 1.59
N LYS A 12 1.75 -9.06 2.25
CA LYS A 12 2.92 -9.61 1.54
C LYS A 12 2.62 -10.89 0.77
N GLU A 13 1.48 -11.54 1.00
CA GLU A 13 1.04 -12.68 0.18
C GLU A 13 0.53 -12.26 -1.20
N CYS A 14 0.32 -10.95 -1.44
CA CYS A 14 0.07 -10.41 -2.77
C CYS A 14 1.41 -10.19 -3.52
N PRO A 15 1.78 -11.03 -4.51
CA PRO A 15 3.09 -10.95 -5.16
C PRO A 15 3.27 -9.66 -5.98
N VAL A 16 2.19 -9.09 -6.52
CA VAL A 16 2.26 -7.82 -7.27
C VAL A 16 2.47 -6.64 -6.32
N CYS A 17 1.79 -6.66 -5.17
CA CYS A 17 1.92 -5.64 -4.13
C CYS A 17 3.34 -5.66 -3.56
N ASP A 18 3.84 -6.85 -3.24
CA ASP A 18 5.18 -7.07 -2.73
C ASP A 18 6.26 -6.67 -3.75
N MET A 19 6.13 -7.09 -5.01
CA MET A 19 7.04 -6.67 -6.07
C MET A 19 7.06 -5.15 -6.24
N TYR A 20 5.89 -4.50 -6.26
CA TYR A 20 5.79 -3.04 -6.36
C TYR A 20 6.54 -2.36 -5.21
N CYS A 21 6.30 -2.77 -3.98
CA CYS A 21 6.89 -2.14 -2.78
C CYS A 21 8.41 -2.34 -2.71
N ARG A 22 8.95 -3.48 -3.19
CA ARG A 22 10.39 -3.70 -3.28
C ARG A 22 11.08 -2.88 -4.38
N LEU A 23 10.38 -2.59 -5.47
CA LEU A 23 10.92 -1.81 -6.59
C LEU A 23 10.88 -0.31 -6.33
N VAL A 24 9.90 0.16 -5.53
CA VAL A 24 9.80 1.56 -5.11
C VAL A 24 10.98 1.92 -4.22
N ARG A 25 11.82 2.85 -4.68
CA ARG A 25 12.92 3.41 -3.90
C ARG A 25 12.55 4.81 -3.41
N ILE A 26 12.52 5.02 -2.09
CA ILE A 26 12.23 6.32 -1.49
C ILE A 26 13.48 7.21 -1.50
N ARG A 27 13.29 8.53 -1.59
CA ARG A 27 14.40 9.49 -1.50
C ARG A 27 15.02 9.44 -0.11
N GLU A 28 16.35 9.41 -0.05
CA GLU A 28 17.12 9.46 1.21
C GLU A 28 16.73 10.67 2.08
N SER A 29 16.31 11.78 1.46
CA SER A 29 15.87 12.99 2.17
C SER A 29 14.50 12.86 2.86
N VAL A 30 13.71 11.83 2.53
CA VAL A 30 12.38 11.59 3.13
C VAL A 30 12.47 10.63 4.32
N GLY A 31 13.49 9.78 4.33
CA GLY A 31 13.76 8.79 5.37
C GLY A 31 13.59 7.35 4.89
N ASP A 32 13.74 6.40 5.82
CA ASP A 32 13.67 4.97 5.52
C ASP A 32 12.22 4.47 5.53
N LEU A 33 11.83 3.82 4.43
CA LEU A 33 10.56 3.14 4.29
C LEU A 33 10.62 1.80 5.01
N GLN A 34 9.85 1.66 6.08
CA GLN A 34 9.65 0.37 6.74
C GLN A 34 8.43 -0.33 6.17
N ILE A 35 8.60 -1.57 5.76
CA ILE A 35 7.52 -2.41 5.25
C ILE A 35 6.97 -3.26 6.39
N VAL A 36 5.67 -3.14 6.66
CA VAL A 36 4.94 -3.92 7.65
C VAL A 36 3.99 -4.87 6.90
N ASP A 37 4.02 -6.15 7.26
CA ASP A 37 3.03 -7.09 6.73
C ASP A 37 1.69 -6.86 7.42
N ALA A 38 0.62 -6.74 6.65
CA ALA A 38 -0.73 -6.61 7.17
C ALA A 38 -1.26 -7.90 7.84
N ARG A 39 -0.58 -9.02 7.65
CA ARG A 39 -0.90 -10.29 8.34
C ARG A 39 -0.37 -10.37 9.77
N ASP A 40 0.62 -9.55 10.10
CA ASP A 40 1.20 -9.50 11.44
C ASP A 40 0.42 -8.51 12.33
N ASP A 41 0.20 -8.88 13.60
CA ASP A 41 -0.37 -7.95 14.58
C ASP A 41 0.64 -6.82 14.86
N SER A 42 0.24 -5.59 14.58
CA SER A 42 1.08 -4.41 14.72
C SER A 42 0.25 -3.20 15.15
N GLU A 43 0.88 -2.27 15.86
CA GLU A 43 0.24 -1.03 16.31
C GLU A 43 -0.36 -0.23 15.14
N VAL A 44 0.35 -0.18 14.00
CA VAL A 44 -0.15 0.49 12.79
C VAL A 44 -1.35 -0.22 12.18
N LEU A 45 -1.44 -1.55 12.24
CA LEU A 45 -2.60 -2.28 11.74
C LEU A 45 -3.84 -2.03 12.60
N ARG A 46 -3.66 -1.90 13.91
CA ARG A 46 -4.74 -1.51 14.84
C ARG A 46 -5.23 -0.10 14.53
N GLU A 47 -4.31 0.85 14.35
CA GLU A 47 -4.66 2.22 13.96
C GLU A 47 -5.41 2.28 12.61
N ILE A 48 -4.98 1.50 11.61
CA ILE A 48 -5.67 1.35 10.32
C ILE A 48 -7.10 0.85 10.52
N THR A 49 -7.26 -0.16 11.38
CA THR A 49 -8.55 -0.77 11.72
C THR A 49 -9.47 0.20 12.45
N ASP A 50 -8.93 0.94 13.43
CA ASP A 50 -9.66 1.98 14.18
C ASP A 50 -10.13 3.13 13.28
N ASN A 51 -9.38 3.42 12.21
CA ASN A 51 -9.77 4.38 11.17
C ASN A 51 -10.74 3.79 10.12
N GLY A 52 -11.17 2.54 10.26
CA GLY A 52 -12.12 1.89 9.35
C GLY A 52 -11.56 1.62 7.95
N LEU A 53 -10.24 1.55 7.80
CA LEU A 53 -9.58 1.31 6.52
C LEU A 53 -9.45 -0.20 6.27
N ASP A 54 -10.01 -0.66 5.15
CA ASP A 54 -9.99 -2.08 4.76
C ASP A 54 -8.67 -2.45 4.06
N ILE A 55 -7.80 -3.20 4.73
CA ILE A 55 -6.47 -3.58 4.22
C ILE A 55 -6.54 -4.66 3.11
N ASP A 56 -7.64 -5.40 3.01
CA ASP A 56 -7.87 -6.33 1.90
C ASP A 56 -8.14 -5.59 0.60
N GLN A 57 -8.64 -4.36 0.70
CA GLN A 57 -9.00 -3.55 -0.46
C GLN A 57 -7.97 -2.48 -0.81
N GLY A 58 -6.95 -2.29 0.03
CA GLY A 58 -5.82 -1.44 -0.32
C GLY A 58 -4.62 -1.50 0.59
N MET A 59 -3.55 -0.81 0.20
CA MET A 59 -2.36 -0.60 1.04
C MET A 59 -2.50 0.70 1.81
N VAL A 60 -1.74 0.84 2.90
CA VAL A 60 -1.69 2.07 3.69
C VAL A 60 -0.24 2.56 3.79
N LEU A 61 -0.03 3.84 3.52
CA LEU A 61 1.21 4.54 3.83
C LEU A 61 0.98 5.44 5.04
N LYS A 62 1.67 5.19 6.16
CA LYS A 62 1.71 6.07 7.32
C LYS A 62 2.91 7.00 7.22
N MET A 63 2.67 8.30 7.38
CA MET A 63 3.71 9.33 7.42
C MET A 63 3.48 10.23 8.64
N GLY A 64 4.23 9.99 9.72
CA GLY A 64 3.92 10.60 11.02
C GLY A 64 2.52 10.17 11.46
N ASP A 65 1.64 11.12 11.76
CA ASP A 65 0.27 10.87 12.23
C ASP A 65 -0.78 10.77 11.10
N ARG A 66 -0.34 10.74 9.83
CA ARG A 66 -1.24 10.69 8.67
C ARG A 66 -1.22 9.33 8.01
N LEU A 67 -2.40 8.75 7.81
CA LEU A 67 -2.63 7.56 6.99
C LEU A 67 -3.10 7.95 5.59
N TYR A 68 -2.40 7.45 4.57
CA TYR A 68 -2.82 7.52 3.18
C TYR A 68 -3.25 6.14 2.73
N TYR A 69 -4.44 6.01 2.16
CA TYR A 69 -5.05 4.73 1.82
C TYR A 69 -5.17 4.53 0.30
N GLY A 70 -4.87 3.32 -0.15
CA GLY A 70 -5.09 2.86 -1.52
C GLY A 70 -4.49 3.78 -2.59
N ALA A 71 -5.34 4.40 -3.39
CA ALA A 71 -4.92 5.30 -4.46
C ALA A 71 -4.09 6.48 -3.94
N ASP A 72 -4.43 7.01 -2.76
CA ASP A 72 -3.70 8.12 -2.15
C ASP A 72 -2.34 7.63 -1.61
N ALA A 73 -2.25 6.40 -1.10
CA ALA A 73 -0.98 5.78 -0.69
C ALA A 73 0.00 5.66 -1.87
N ILE A 74 -0.46 5.09 -2.98
CA ILE A 74 0.35 4.92 -4.20
C ILE A 74 0.73 6.27 -4.80
N HIS A 75 -0.20 7.22 -4.83
CA HIS A 75 0.09 8.59 -5.28
C HIS A 75 1.22 9.20 -4.45
N MET A 76 1.10 9.14 -3.13
CA MET A 76 2.12 9.68 -2.23
C MET A 76 3.46 8.97 -2.41
N LEU A 77 3.49 7.63 -2.43
CA LEU A 77 4.69 6.85 -2.72
C LEU A 77 5.36 7.33 -4.00
N ALA A 78 4.61 7.52 -5.09
CA ALA A 78 5.17 8.02 -6.35
C ALA A 78 5.79 9.42 -6.23
N LEU A 79 5.21 10.32 -5.42
CA LEU A 79 5.75 11.66 -5.19
C LEU A 79 7.06 11.64 -4.39
N ILE A 80 7.12 10.82 -3.34
CA ILE A 80 8.28 10.73 -2.43
C ILE A 80 9.36 9.75 -2.92
N SER A 81 9.06 8.94 -3.96
CA SER A 81 10.02 8.07 -4.63
C SER A 81 11.16 8.87 -5.26
N GLN A 82 12.35 8.26 -5.30
CA GLN A 82 13.46 8.72 -6.13
C GLN A 82 13.02 8.71 -7.59
N ARG A 83 13.46 9.70 -8.38
CA ARG A 83 13.16 9.78 -9.82
C ARG A 83 14.20 9.07 -10.69
N SER A 84 15.16 8.37 -10.08
CA SER A 84 16.20 7.60 -10.76
C SER A 84 15.68 6.21 -11.15
N GLY A 85 16.03 5.76 -12.37
CA GLY A 85 15.60 4.48 -12.93
C GLY A 85 14.31 4.55 -13.76
N VAL A 86 14.19 3.62 -14.72
CA VAL A 86 13.05 3.55 -15.66
C VAL A 86 11.74 3.26 -14.94
N PHE A 87 11.76 2.33 -13.96
CA PHE A 87 10.58 1.98 -13.16
C PHE A 87 10.02 3.17 -12.37
N ASN A 88 10.88 3.88 -11.63
CA ASN A 88 10.44 5.02 -10.83
C ASN A 88 9.95 6.19 -11.68
N ARG A 89 10.55 6.43 -12.85
CA ARG A 89 10.03 7.41 -13.82
C ARG A 89 8.66 7.02 -14.34
N PHE A 90 8.45 5.75 -14.66
CA PHE A 90 7.15 5.24 -15.07
C PHE A 90 6.11 5.34 -13.94
N ASN A 91 6.47 4.92 -12.72
CA ASN A 91 5.63 5.02 -11.52
C ASN A 91 5.21 6.48 -11.26
N TYR A 92 6.17 7.41 -11.30
CA TYR A 92 5.89 8.84 -11.19
C TYR A 92 5.00 9.32 -12.33
N TRP A 93 5.28 8.96 -13.57
CA TRP A 93 4.44 9.37 -14.69
C TRP A 93 3.02 8.82 -14.55
N LEU A 94 2.82 7.59 -14.08
CA LEU A 94 1.51 6.95 -13.94
C LEU A 94 0.70 7.53 -12.78
N PHE A 95 1.33 7.71 -11.62
CA PHE A 95 0.66 8.05 -10.37
C PHE A 95 0.95 9.46 -9.83
N SER A 96 1.66 10.33 -10.56
CA SER A 96 1.90 11.74 -10.14
C SER A 96 0.65 12.61 -10.10
N SER A 97 -0.46 12.15 -10.68
CA SER A 97 -1.73 12.88 -10.66
C SER A 97 -2.74 12.11 -9.83
N GLN A 98 -3.22 12.72 -8.75
CA GLN A 98 -4.20 12.12 -7.86
C GLN A 98 -5.45 11.62 -8.61
N ARG A 99 -5.93 12.37 -9.62
CA ARG A 99 -7.06 11.93 -10.47
C ARG A 99 -6.76 10.64 -11.23
N ARG A 100 -5.54 10.49 -11.78
CA ARG A 100 -5.15 9.29 -12.53
C ARG A 100 -4.99 8.10 -11.58
N SER A 101 -4.38 8.32 -10.43
CA SER A 101 -4.27 7.28 -9.39
C SER A 101 -5.65 6.76 -8.99
N ARG A 102 -6.63 7.65 -8.75
CA ARG A 102 -8.00 7.22 -8.40
C ARG A 102 -8.73 6.46 -9.50
N VAL A 103 -8.45 6.75 -10.77
CA VAL A 103 -9.06 6.03 -11.91
C VAL A 103 -8.38 4.68 -12.17
N LEU A 104 -7.06 4.62 -12.06
CA LEU A 104 -6.28 3.40 -12.32
C LEU A 104 -6.33 2.41 -11.15
N TYR A 105 -6.45 2.92 -9.93
CA TYR A 105 -6.38 2.11 -8.73
C TYR A 105 -7.43 0.99 -8.64
N PRO A 106 -8.72 1.21 -8.98
CA PRO A 106 -9.71 0.14 -9.03
C PRO A 106 -9.29 -1.03 -9.93
N VAL A 107 -8.65 -0.74 -11.07
CA VAL A 107 -8.17 -1.79 -11.99
C VAL A 107 -7.08 -2.63 -11.34
N PHE A 108 -6.10 -2.00 -10.69
CA PHE A 108 -5.05 -2.72 -9.95
C PHE A 108 -5.60 -3.50 -8.76
N ARG A 109 -6.58 -2.95 -8.04
CA ARG A 109 -7.29 -3.62 -6.96
C ARG A 109 -8.03 -4.87 -7.46
N SER A 110 -8.76 -4.78 -8.57
CA SER A 110 -9.44 -5.93 -9.17
C SER A 110 -8.44 -7.01 -9.59
N PHE A 111 -7.30 -6.62 -10.17
CA PHE A 111 -6.24 -7.57 -10.53
C PHE A 111 -5.63 -8.24 -9.30
N ARG A 112 -5.34 -7.48 -8.22
CA ARG A 112 -4.91 -8.02 -6.92
C ARG A 112 -5.90 -9.07 -6.42
N ASN A 113 -7.18 -8.74 -6.37
CA ASN A 113 -8.21 -9.62 -5.82
C ASN A 113 -8.34 -10.91 -6.65
N LEU A 114 -8.31 -10.79 -7.98
CA LEU A 114 -8.32 -11.94 -8.87
C LEU A 114 -7.10 -12.84 -8.65
N LEU A 115 -5.91 -12.24 -8.53
CA LEU A 115 -4.68 -12.97 -8.32
C LEU A 115 -4.68 -13.72 -6.98
N LEU A 116 -5.07 -13.04 -5.89
CA LEU A 116 -5.15 -13.66 -4.57
C LEU A 116 -6.18 -14.79 -4.55
N LYS A 117 -7.31 -14.63 -5.25
CA LYS A 117 -8.31 -15.69 -5.45
C LYS A 117 -7.72 -16.89 -6.20
N LEU A 118 -6.99 -16.65 -7.30
CA LEU A 118 -6.35 -17.72 -8.09
C LEU A 118 -5.25 -18.45 -7.30
N LEU A 119 -4.56 -17.74 -6.42
CA LEU A 119 -3.54 -18.30 -5.53
C LEU A 119 -4.14 -18.96 -4.27
N GLY A 120 -5.46 -18.98 -4.10
CA GLY A 120 -6.14 -19.57 -2.96
C GLY A 120 -5.84 -18.86 -1.63
N LYS A 121 -5.52 -17.57 -1.66
CA LYS A 121 -5.23 -16.79 -0.46
C LYS A 121 -6.52 -16.37 0.25
N THR A 122 -6.46 -16.29 1.57
CA THR A 122 -7.55 -15.78 2.42
C THR A 122 -7.41 -14.28 2.64
N ARG A 123 -8.55 -13.63 2.91
CA ARG A 123 -8.60 -12.23 3.34
C ARG A 123 -8.07 -12.11 4.77
N ILE A 124 -7.53 -10.94 5.09
CA ILE A 124 -7.06 -10.57 6.44
C ILE A 124 -8.25 -10.20 7.32
N ASN A 125 -9.26 -9.57 6.73
CA ASN A 125 -10.50 -9.15 7.36
C ASN A 125 -10.25 -8.31 8.63
N ASN A 126 -9.37 -7.30 8.53
CA ASN A 126 -8.99 -6.46 9.67
C ASN A 126 -10.18 -5.75 10.32
N LEU A 127 -11.25 -5.50 9.55
CA LEU A 127 -12.49 -4.88 10.03
C LEU A 127 -13.49 -5.86 10.66
N GLY A 128 -13.19 -7.16 10.71
CA GLY A 128 -14.06 -8.17 11.33
C GLY A 128 -15.41 -8.36 10.63
N ILE A 129 -15.47 -8.17 9.31
CA ILE A 129 -16.71 -8.29 8.53
C ILE A 129 -17.15 -9.76 8.48
N PRO A 130 -18.40 -10.11 8.86
CA PRO A 130 -18.88 -11.49 8.82
C PRO A 130 -18.87 -12.06 7.39
N GLY A 131 -18.38 -13.29 7.22
CA GLY A 131 -18.37 -14.00 5.93
C GLY A 131 -17.32 -13.50 4.92
N ASN A 132 -16.38 -12.64 5.35
CA ASN A 132 -15.40 -11.99 4.50
C ASN A 132 -14.03 -12.69 4.48
N GLU A 133 -14.01 -14.03 4.42
CA GLU A 133 -12.77 -14.82 4.60
C GLU A 133 -12.03 -15.10 3.28
N THR A 134 -12.69 -14.93 2.12
CA THR A 134 -12.16 -15.32 0.80
C THR A 134 -12.36 -14.25 -0.27
N PHE A 135 -11.49 -14.21 -1.30
CA PHE A 135 -11.49 -13.19 -2.37
C PHE A 135 -12.58 -13.36 -3.43
#